data_AF-A0A7X8DVD1-F1
#
_entry.id   AF-A0A7X8DVD1-F1
#
_cell.length_a   1.000
_cell.length_b   1.000
_cell.length_c   1.000
_cell.angle_alpha   90.00
_cell.angle_beta   90.00
_cell.angle_gamma   90.00
#
_symmetry.space_group_name_H-M   'P 1'
#
loop_
_entity.id
_entity.type
_entity.pdbx_description
1 polymer ?
#
loop_
_entity_poly.entity_id
_entity_poly.type
_entity_poly.pdbx_seq_one_letter_code
_entity_poly.pdbx_strand_id
1 'polypeptide(L)'
;MNLIMQIGIVFFICFISVGLALWVPLPATIIAMLLMFLLLLFRVIKLYHVKEKSDFLLKNMTIFFIPAGVEIINYTGYLKDNFFVLLFICVITTLITFAATAYTVMFVTKIQKKLNR
;
A
#
# COMPACT_ATOMS: atom_id res chain seq x y z
N MET A 1 22.43 12.99 -3.81
CA MET A 1 21.33 13.77 -3.18
C MET A 1 21.29 13.45 -1.71
N ASN A 2 21.22 14.47 -0.86
CA ASN A 2 21.18 14.28 0.58
C ASN A 2 19.92 13.48 0.97
N LEU A 3 20.10 12.51 1.86
CA LEU A 3 19.10 11.56 2.34
C LEU A 3 17.79 12.24 2.78
N ILE A 4 17.91 13.42 3.39
CA ILE A 4 16.82 14.29 3.83
C ILE A 4 15.93 14.74 2.66
N MET A 5 16.50 14.95 1.47
CA MET A 5 15.76 15.45 0.31
C MET A 5 14.84 14.37 -0.30
N GLN A 6 15.27 13.11 -0.33
CA GLN A 6 14.44 12.02 -0.87
C GLN A 6 13.26 11.71 0.05
N ILE A 7 13.52 11.65 1.36
CA ILE A 7 12.47 11.51 2.38
C ILE A 7 11.52 12.72 2.32
N GLY A 8 12.07 13.93 2.21
CA GLY A 8 11.31 15.16 2.04
C GLY A 8 10.34 15.11 0.85
N ILE A 9 10.76 14.57 -0.29
CA ILE A 9 9.90 14.40 -1.47
C ILE A 9 8.72 13.45 -1.18
N VAL A 10 8.97 12.31 -0.54
CA VAL A 10 7.91 11.34 -0.20
C VAL A 10 6.91 11.97 0.79
N PHE A 11 7.39 12.61 1.85
CA PHE A 11 6.53 13.30 2.82
C PHE A 11 5.76 14.47 2.20
N PHE A 12 6.39 15.23 1.30
CA PHE A 12 5.74 16.32 0.59
C PHE A 12 4.58 15.83 -0.29
N ILE A 13 4.78 14.71 -1.00
CA ILE A 13 3.72 14.09 -1.80
C ILE A 13 2.60 13.56 -0.92
N CYS A 14 2.91 12.94 0.22
CA CYS A 14 1.89 12.56 1.21
C CYS A 14 1.11 13.77 1.71
N PHE A 15 1.78 14.88 2.02
CA PHE A 15 1.13 16.11 2.48
C PHE A 15 0.17 16.70 1.43
N ILE A 16 0.61 16.78 0.18
CA ILE A 16 -0.26 17.19 -0.94
C ILE A 16 -1.46 16.26 -1.06
N SER A 17 -1.25 14.94 -0.91
CA SER A 17 -2.30 13.94 -1.07
C SER A 17 -3.37 14.03 0.03
N VAL A 18 -2.99 14.41 1.26
CA VAL A 18 -3.96 14.70 2.34
C VAL A 18 -4.80 15.93 2.00
N GLY A 19 -4.19 16.99 1.46
CA GLY A 19 -4.92 18.16 0.98
C GLY A 19 -5.89 17.80 -0.15
N LEU A 20 -5.44 16.99 -1.11
CA LEU A 20 -6.25 16.53 -2.24
C LEU A 20 -7.40 15.61 -1.82
N ALA A 21 -7.22 14.81 -0.77
CA ALA A 21 -8.26 13.94 -0.22
C ALA A 21 -9.46 14.71 0.35
N LEU A 22 -9.34 16.03 0.59
CA LEU A 22 -10.46 16.87 1.01
C LEU A 22 -11.43 17.18 -0.13
N TRP A 23 -10.96 17.15 -1.38
CA TRP A 23 -11.79 17.43 -2.57
C TRP A 23 -12.22 16.18 -3.34
N VAL A 24 -11.51 15.07 -3.16
CA VAL A 24 -11.75 13.81 -3.87
C VAL A 24 -12.13 12.72 -2.85
N PRO A 25 -13.20 11.93 -3.07
CA PRO A 25 -13.63 10.87 -2.15
C PRO A 25 -12.74 9.62 -2.25
N LEU A 26 -11.42 9.82 -2.20
CA LEU A 26 -10.42 8.76 -2.21
C LEU A 26 -9.52 8.90 -0.98
N PRO A 27 -9.14 7.79 -0.33
CA PRO A 27 -8.13 7.82 0.73
C PRO A 27 -6.85 8.50 0.26
N ALA A 28 -6.27 9.34 1.12
CA ALA A 28 -5.03 10.06 0.84
C ALA A 28 -3.88 9.12 0.42
N THR A 29 -3.85 7.89 0.94
CA THR A 29 -2.85 6.87 0.58
C THR A 29 -2.94 6.46 -0.90
N ILE A 30 -4.15 6.27 -1.43
CA ILE A 30 -4.36 5.91 -2.84
C ILE A 30 -3.96 7.08 -3.74
N ILE A 31 -4.32 8.31 -3.35
CA ILE A 31 -3.93 9.52 -4.08
C ILE A 31 -2.40 9.66 -4.12
N ALA A 32 -1.71 9.43 -2.99
CA ALA A 32 -0.24 9.49 -2.93
C ALA A 32 0.42 8.45 -3.83
N MET A 33 -0.10 7.22 -3.87
CA MET A 33 0.39 6.16 -4.75
C MET A 33 0.22 6.52 -6.23
N LEU A 34 -0.97 7.03 -6.62
CA LEU A 34 -1.24 7.50 -7.98
C LEU A 34 -0.35 8.67 -8.38
N LEU A 35 -0.18 9.63 -7.48
CA LEU A 35 0.63 10.81 -7.74
C LEU A 35 2.11 10.44 -7.91
N MET A 36 2.66 9.60 -7.03
CA MET A 36 4.00 9.04 -7.20
C MET A 36 4.15 8.30 -8.52
N PHE A 37 3.17 7.47 -8.90
CA PHE A 37 3.17 6.75 -10.16
C PHE A 37 3.21 7.70 -11.37
N LEU A 38 2.39 8.75 -11.35
CA LEU A 38 2.37 9.78 -12.41
C LEU A 38 3.71 10.54 -12.48
N LEU A 39 4.28 10.96 -11.34
CA LEU A 39 5.58 11.66 -11.33
C LEU A 39 6.71 10.78 -11.87
N LEU A 40 6.63 9.48 -11.63
CA LEU A 40 7.56 8.50 -12.18
C LEU A 40 7.35 8.28 -13.68
N LEU A 41 6.09 8.23 -14.12
CA LEU A 41 5.70 8.09 -15.53
C LEU A 41 6.17 9.29 -16.36
N PHE A 42 5.95 10.51 -15.87
CA PHE A 42 6.42 11.74 -16.50
C PHE A 42 7.94 11.97 -16.35
N ARG A 43 8.67 11.03 -15.72
CA ARG A 43 10.12 11.10 -15.44
C ARG A 43 10.58 12.37 -14.71
N VAL A 44 9.66 13.10 -14.07
CA VAL A 44 9.97 14.24 -13.20
C VAL A 44 10.81 13.76 -12.03
N ILE A 45 10.52 12.56 -11.53
CA ILE A 45 11.31 11.85 -10.53
C ILE A 45 11.89 10.59 -11.17
N LYS A 46 13.22 10.43 -11.13
CA LYS A 46 13.87 9.18 -11.57
C LYS A 46 13.79 8.14 -10.45
N LEU A 47 13.59 6.86 -10.80
CA LEU A 47 13.58 5.74 -9.84
C LEU A 47 14.76 5.75 -8.85
N TYR A 48 15.96 6.07 -9.33
CA TYR A 48 17.16 6.17 -8.48
C TYR A 48 17.04 7.19 -7.34
N HIS A 49 16.21 8.23 -7.51
CA HIS A 49 16.01 9.30 -6.53
C HIS A 49 15.09 8.89 -5.37
N VAL A 50 14.41 7.74 -5.47
CA VAL A 50 13.44 7.29 -4.46
C VAL A 50 13.82 5.91 -3.92
N LYS A 51 14.37 5.04 -4.78
CA LYS A 51 14.63 3.62 -4.46
C LYS A 51 15.53 3.40 -3.24
N GLU A 52 16.71 4.01 -3.19
CA GLU A 52 17.69 3.76 -2.11
C GLU A 52 17.14 4.02 -0.72
N LYS A 53 16.27 5.03 -0.56
CA LYS A 53 15.79 5.45 0.77
C LYS A 53 14.37 5.00 1.05
N SER A 54 13.56 4.73 0.02
CA SER A 54 12.38 3.87 0.18
C SER A 54 12.79 2.53 0.79
N ASP A 55 13.88 1.91 0.30
CA ASP A 55 14.41 0.66 0.87
C ASP A 55 14.83 0.83 2.34
N PHE A 56 15.34 1.99 2.75
CA PHE A 56 15.63 2.29 4.16
C PHE A 56 14.37 2.41 5.01
N LEU A 57 13.32 3.10 4.54
CA LEU A 57 12.04 3.19 5.25
C LEU A 57 11.37 1.81 5.35
N LEU A 58 11.40 1.03 4.26
CA LEU A 58 10.91 -0.35 4.20
C LEU A 58 11.68 -1.26 5.16
N LYS A 59 13.01 -1.09 5.29
CA LYS A 59 13.82 -1.85 6.25
C LYS A 59 13.46 -1.52 7.69
N ASN A 60 13.05 -0.29 7.99
CA ASN A 60 12.63 0.15 9.32
C ASN A 60 11.09 0.20 9.47
N MET A 61 10.35 -0.51 8.61
CA MET A 61 8.89 -0.44 8.53
C MET A 61 8.21 -0.78 9.87
N THR A 62 8.82 -1.65 10.68
CA THR A 62 8.34 -2.03 12.01
C THR A 62 8.07 -0.82 12.91
N ILE A 63 8.94 0.21 12.89
CA ILE A 63 8.78 1.40 13.73
C ILE A 63 7.49 2.15 13.37
N PHE A 64 7.14 2.18 12.08
CA PHE A 64 5.91 2.83 11.60
C PHE A 64 4.63 2.04 11.92
N PHE A 65 4.74 0.74 12.21
CA PHE A 65 3.59 -0.08 12.65
C PHE A 65 3.33 -0.02 14.14
N ILE A 66 4.27 0.46 14.96
CA ILE A 66 4.08 0.57 16.41
C ILE A 66 2.83 1.41 16.74
N PRO A 67 2.62 2.63 16.19
CA PRO A 67 1.42 3.43 16.47
C PRO A 67 0.12 2.70 16.12
N ALA A 68 0.07 2.08 14.94
CA ALA A 68 -1.09 1.29 14.50
C ALA A 68 -1.36 0.10 15.43
N GLY A 69 -0.30 -0.56 15.91
CA GLY A 69 -0.41 -1.65 16.88
C GLY A 69 -0.93 -1.19 18.24
N VAL A 70 -0.44 -0.05 18.74
CA VAL A 70 -0.91 0.54 20.01
C VAL A 70 -2.38 0.95 19.92
N GLU A 71 -2.82 1.46 18.78
CA GLU A 71 -4.23 1.82 18.56
C GLU A 71 -5.17 0.61 18.68
N ILE A 72 -4.75 -0.58 18.23
CA ILE A 72 -5.52 -1.81 18.37
C ILE A 72 -5.71 -2.20 19.85
N ILE A 73 -4.77 -1.84 20.73
CA ILE A 73 -4.85 -2.16 22.17
C ILE A 73 -6.08 -1.48 22.80
N ASN A 74 -6.48 -0.30 22.33
CA ASN A 74 -7.68 0.40 22.80
C ASN A 74 -8.98 -0.37 22.50
N TYR A 75 -8.96 -1.27 21.51
CA TYR A 75 -10.10 -2.11 21.11
C TYR A 75 -10.01 -3.55 21.62
N THR A 76 -9.11 -3.84 22.56
CA THR A 76 -8.84 -5.20 23.05
C THR A 76 -10.05 -5.91 23.66
N GLY A 77 -11.02 -5.19 24.23
CA GLY A 77 -12.28 -5.78 24.73
C GLY A 77 -13.07 -6.47 23.61
N TYR A 78 -13.43 -5.72 22.58
CA TYR A 78 -14.14 -6.24 21.41
C TYR A 78 -13.35 -7.32 20.66
N LEU A 79 -12.03 -7.18 20.65
CA LEU A 79 -11.13 -8.11 19.98
C LEU A 79 -11.10 -9.48 20.67
N LYS A 80 -11.19 -9.53 22.00
CA LYS A 80 -11.23 -10.78 22.77
C LYS A 80 -12.55 -11.53 22.57
N ASP A 81 -13.68 -10.81 22.60
CA ASP A 81 -15.01 -11.42 22.43
C ASP A 81 -15.21 -12.03 21.03
N ASN A 82 -14.60 -11.42 20.00
CA ASN A 82 -14.72 -11.84 18.61
C ASN A 82 -13.45 -12.48 18.04
N PHE A 83 -12.49 -12.87 18.89
CA PHE A 83 -11.16 -13.31 18.44
C PHE A 83 -11.24 -14.48 17.45
N PHE A 84 -12.05 -15.49 17.77
CA PHE A 84 -12.24 -16.66 16.92
C PHE A 84 -12.94 -16.31 15.60
N VAL A 85 -13.93 -15.42 15.64
CA VAL A 85 -14.66 -14.97 14.44
C VAL A 85 -13.75 -14.18 13.51
N LEU A 86 -12.95 -13.26 14.07
CA LEU A 86 -11.96 -12.49 13.31
C LEU A 86 -10.90 -13.38 12.68
N LEU A 87 -10.35 -14.34 13.43
CA LEU A 87 -9.36 -15.28 12.91
C LEU A 87 -9.93 -16.11 11.76
N PHE A 88 -11.15 -16.62 11.92
CA PHE A 88 -11.84 -17.38 10.88
C PHE A 88 -12.09 -16.55 9.62
N ILE A 89 -12.60 -15.32 9.76
CA ILE A 89 -12.82 -14.39 8.64
C ILE A 89 -11.51 -14.07 7.95
N CYS A 90 -10.42 -13.79 8.69
CA CYS A 90 -9.11 -13.51 8.12
C CYS A 90 -8.59 -14.67 7.28
N VAL A 91 -8.65 -15.91 7.79
CA VAL A 91 -8.17 -17.10 7.06
C VAL A 91 -9.00 -17.34 5.80
N ILE A 92 -10.33 -17.30 5.91
CA ILE A 92 -11.22 -17.54 4.78
C ILE A 92 -11.07 -16.45 3.71
N THR A 93 -11.09 -15.18 4.10
CA THR A 93 -10.93 -14.07 3.13
C THR A 93 -9.57 -14.10 2.47
N THR A 94 -8.51 -14.47 3.18
CA THR A 94 -7.16 -14.65 2.60
C THR A 94 -7.17 -15.76 1.55
N LEU A 95 -7.74 -16.93 1.87
CA LEU A 95 -7.82 -18.05 0.93
C LEU A 95 -8.67 -17.70 -0.31
N ILE A 96 -9.83 -17.07 -0.10
CA ILE A 96 -10.71 -16.65 -1.19
C ILE A 96 -10.02 -15.60 -2.08
N THR A 97 -9.40 -14.59 -1.49
CA THR A 97 -8.69 -13.53 -2.23
C THR A 97 -7.53 -14.11 -3.01
N PHE A 98 -6.77 -15.04 -2.42
CA PHE A 98 -5.68 -15.72 -3.10
C PHE A 98 -6.17 -16.57 -4.27
N ALA A 99 -7.24 -17.35 -4.07
CA ALA A 99 -7.86 -18.13 -5.13
C ALA A 99 -8.38 -17.25 -6.27
N ALA A 100 -9.12 -16.18 -5.96
CA ALA A 100 -9.64 -15.24 -6.95
C ALA A 100 -8.50 -14.60 -7.75
N THR A 101 -7.42 -14.20 -7.08
CA THR A 101 -6.23 -13.64 -7.74
C THR A 101 -5.58 -14.67 -8.67
N ALA A 102 -5.38 -15.91 -8.20
CA ALA A 102 -4.81 -16.99 -8.99
C ALA A 102 -5.65 -17.31 -10.24
N TYR A 103 -6.98 -17.45 -10.09
CA TYR A 103 -7.88 -17.69 -11.21
C TYR A 103 -7.89 -16.54 -12.21
N THR A 104 -7.89 -15.30 -11.73
CA THR A 104 -7.83 -14.11 -12.60
C THR A 104 -6.54 -14.13 -13.43
N VAL A 105 -5.38 -14.36 -12.80
CA VAL A 105 -4.10 -14.42 -13.51
C VAL A 105 -4.05 -15.59 -14.49
N MET A 106 -4.52 -16.78 -14.10
CA MET A 106 -4.59 -17.94 -15.00
C MET A 106 -5.48 -17.67 -16.22
N PHE A 107 -6.64 -17.04 -16.01
CA PHE A 107 -7.58 -16.69 -17.06
C PHE A 107 -6.98 -15.67 -18.04
N VAL A 108 -6.42 -14.57 -17.53
CA VAL A 108 -5.77 -13.54 -18.35
C VAL A 108 -4.59 -14.12 -19.12
N THR A 109 -3.77 -14.96 -18.49
CA THR A 109 -2.63 -15.62 -19.15
C THR A 109 -3.10 -16.56 -20.27
N LYS A 110 -4.21 -17.28 -20.07
CA LYS A 110 -4.79 -18.16 -21.08
C LYS A 110 -5.35 -17.38 -22.26
N ILE A 111 -6.01 -16.24 -22.02
CA ILE A 111 -6.47 -15.34 -23.07
C ILE A 111 -5.27 -14.78 -23.85
N GLN A 112 -4.25 -14.27 -23.16
CA GLN A 112 -3.07 -13.71 -23.80
C GLN A 112 -2.35 -14.74 -24.67
N LYS A 113 -2.21 -15.99 -24.22
CA LYS A 113 -1.65 -17.09 -25.03
C LYS A 113 -2.50 -17.44 -26.25
N LYS A 114 -3.82 -17.27 -26.18
CA LYS A 114 -4.74 -17.52 -27.31
C LYS A 114 -4.74 -16.36 -28.30
N LEU A 115 -4.52 -15.12 -27.83
CA LEU A 115 -4.48 -13.91 -28.66
C LEU A 115 -3.12 -13.72 -29.36
N ASN A 116 -2.03 -14.19 -28.74
CA ASN A 116 -0.67 -14.10 -29.27
C ASN A 116 -0.28 -15.33 -30.12
N ARG A 117 -1.27 -16.10 -30.58
CA ARG A 117 -1.16 -17.24 -31.49
C ARG A 117 -2.08 -16.99 -32.68
#